data_AF-A0A1F9LK71-F1
#
_entry.id   AF-A0A1F9LK71-F1
#
_cell.length_a   1.000
_cell.length_b   1.000
_cell.length_c   1.000
_cell.angle_alpha   90.00
_cell.angle_beta   90.00
_cell.angle_gamma   90.00
#
_symmetry.space_group_name_H-M   'P 1'
#
loop_
_entity.id
_entity.type
_entity.pdbx_description
1 polymer ?
#
loop_
_entity_poly.entity_id
_entity_poly.type
_entity_poly.pdbx_seq_one_letter_code
_entity_poly.pdbx_strand_id
1 'polypeptide(L)'
;MKKLLLIFLLALMFGACEKDSDQPVKAARLPDAVRGKRVYMGTCIQCHNSDPSKDGPVAPAVKGASEALIEARILHRAYPPGYTPKRKTTTMPAFPYLKSAIADLAAFLS
;
A
#
# COMPACT_ATOMS: atom_id res chain seq x y z
N MET A 1 -21.39 24.65 45.75
CA MET A 1 -20.68 23.34 45.71
C MET A 1 -21.00 22.50 44.47
N LYS A 2 -22.27 22.40 44.03
CA LYS A 2 -22.68 21.62 42.85
C LYS A 2 -22.21 22.18 41.48
N LYS A 3 -22.03 23.51 41.38
CA LYS A 3 -21.48 24.19 40.19
C LYS A 3 -19.96 23.98 40.03
N LEU A 4 -19.23 23.69 41.10
CA LEU A 4 -17.79 23.44 41.07
C LEU A 4 -17.48 22.02 40.55
N LEU A 5 -18.39 21.07 40.81
CA LEU A 5 -18.32 19.70 40.30
C LEU A 5 -18.55 19.64 38.76
N LEU A 6 -19.35 20.55 38.21
CA LEU A 6 -19.64 20.63 36.78
C LEU A 6 -18.49 21.19 35.94
N ILE A 7 -17.64 22.04 36.53
CA ILE A 7 -16.46 22.60 35.83
C ILE A 7 -15.34 21.56 35.72
N PHE A 8 -15.20 20.70 36.74
CA PHE A 8 -14.19 19.65 36.73
C PHE A 8 -14.50 18.52 35.72
N LEU A 9 -15.78 18.29 35.41
CA LEU A 9 -16.20 17.27 34.43
C LEU A 9 -15.98 17.71 32.97
N LEU A 10 -15.98 19.01 32.69
CA LEU A 10 -15.82 19.53 31.32
C LEU A 10 -14.35 19.60 30.88
N ALA A 11 -13.40 19.71 31.82
CA ALA A 11 -11.97 19.81 31.52
C ALA A 11 -11.34 18.48 31.05
N LEU A 12 -11.97 17.34 31.34
CA LEU A 12 -11.48 16.01 30.95
C LEU A 12 -11.73 15.66 29.47
N MET A 13 -12.52 16.46 28.73
CA MET A 13 -12.88 16.18 27.34
C MET A 13 -11.98 16.86 26.29
N PHE A 14 -10.99 17.67 26.70
CA PHE A 14 -10.08 18.36 25.76
C PHE A 14 -8.62 17.85 25.81
N GLY A 15 -8.29 16.89 26.67
CA GLY A 15 -6.90 16.45 26.90
C GLY A 15 -6.42 15.25 26.08
N ALA A 16 -7.15 14.79 25.06
CA ALA A 16 -6.86 13.53 24.36
C ALA A 16 -6.64 13.69 22.85
N CYS A 17 -5.94 14.74 22.42
CA CYS A 17 -5.33 14.82 21.09
C CYS A 17 -4.01 15.59 21.12
N GLU A 18 -3.08 15.21 21.99
CA GLU A 18 -1.69 15.62 21.83
C GLU A 18 -0.84 14.36 21.72
N LYS A 19 -0.86 13.75 20.54
CA LYS A 19 0.15 12.75 20.19
C LYS A 19 1.27 13.52 19.50
N ASP A 20 2.32 13.77 20.29
CA ASP A 20 3.55 14.44 19.88
C ASP A 20 3.96 14.08 18.47
N SER A 21 4.08 15.12 17.66
CA SER A 21 4.50 15.08 16.26
C SER A 21 6.02 15.09 16.16
N ASP A 22 6.72 14.34 17.01
CA ASP A 22 8.15 14.05 16.86
C ASP A 22 8.31 12.64 16.29
N GLN A 23 7.84 12.45 15.07
CA GLN A 23 8.29 11.32 14.26
C GLN A 23 9.69 11.68 13.75
N PRO A 24 10.76 10.98 14.18
CA PRO A 24 12.07 11.17 13.59
C PRO A 24 11.93 10.96 12.08
N VAL A 25 12.58 11.83 11.30
CA VAL A 25 12.64 11.78 9.83
C VAL A 25 12.63 10.32 9.39
N LYS A 26 11.48 9.87 8.88
CA LYS A 26 11.10 8.46 8.76
C LYS A 26 12.26 7.66 8.17
N ALA A 27 13.01 6.96 9.03
CA ALA A 27 13.96 5.97 8.58
C ALA A 27 13.22 5.07 7.59
N ALA A 28 13.82 4.80 6.43
CA ALA A 28 13.19 3.96 5.42
C ALA A 28 12.76 2.64 6.09
N ARG A 29 11.46 2.47 6.27
CA ARG A 29 10.88 1.29 6.92
C ARG A 29 11.28 0.09 6.08
N LEU A 30 11.77 -0.96 6.74
CA LEU A 30 12.02 -2.23 6.07
C LEU A 30 10.74 -2.72 5.35
N PRO A 31 10.88 -3.31 4.14
CA PRO A 31 9.74 -3.89 3.42
C PRO A 31 8.98 -4.93 4.26
N ASP A 32 7.66 -4.87 4.24
CA ASP A 32 6.78 -5.72 5.04
C ASP A 32 5.82 -6.51 4.15
N ALA A 33 6.10 -7.81 3.96
CA ALA A 33 5.29 -8.70 3.13
C ALA A 33 3.84 -8.87 3.63
N VAL A 34 3.57 -8.72 4.93
CA VAL A 34 2.20 -8.81 5.47
C VAL A 34 1.40 -7.58 5.06
N ARG A 35 2.02 -6.40 5.08
CA ARG A 35 1.42 -5.19 4.51
C ARG A 35 1.25 -5.29 3.00
N GLY A 36 2.25 -5.81 2.29
CA GLY A 36 2.18 -6.06 0.85
C GLY A 36 1.00 -6.96 0.48
N LYS A 37 0.81 -8.06 1.21
CA LYS A 37 -0.34 -8.96 1.04
C LYS A 37 -1.67 -8.22 1.23
N ARG A 38 -1.78 -7.35 2.24
CA ARG A 38 -3.01 -6.59 2.49
C ARG A 38 -3.35 -5.67 1.33
N VAL A 39 -2.36 -4.95 0.80
CA VAL A 39 -2.53 -4.10 -0.39
C VAL A 39 -2.92 -4.94 -1.60
N TYR A 40 -2.22 -6.06 -1.83
CA TYR A 40 -2.50 -6.95 -2.95
C TYR A 40 -3.94 -7.46 -2.93
N MET A 41 -4.38 -7.98 -1.79
CA MET A 41 -5.74 -8.50 -1.61
C MET A 41 -6.81 -7.40 -1.68
N GLY A 42 -6.50 -6.18 -1.25
CA GLY A 42 -7.45 -5.07 -1.27
C GLY A 42 -7.58 -4.37 -2.62
N THR A 43 -6.59 -4.47 -3.51
CA THR A 43 -6.52 -3.62 -4.72
C THR A 43 -6.18 -4.37 -6.01
N CYS A 44 -5.48 -5.49 -5.95
CA CYS A 44 -4.92 -6.13 -7.15
C CYS A 44 -5.75 -7.32 -7.64
N ILE A 45 -6.46 -8.00 -6.74
CA ILE A 45 -7.17 -9.26 -7.05
C ILE A 45 -8.43 -9.09 -7.91
N GLN A 46 -8.84 -7.85 -8.20
CA GLN A 46 -9.95 -7.60 -9.13
C GLN A 46 -9.58 -8.00 -10.58
N CYS A 47 -8.28 -8.01 -10.91
CA CYS A 47 -7.79 -8.37 -12.23
C CYS A 47 -6.76 -9.50 -12.19
N HIS A 48 -5.91 -9.51 -11.16
CA HIS A 48 -4.97 -10.59 -10.88
C HIS A 48 -5.62 -11.68 -10.05
N ASN A 49 -4.99 -12.85 -9.98
CA ASN A 49 -5.45 -13.93 -9.12
C ASN A 49 -5.11 -13.66 -7.65
N SER A 50 -5.91 -14.12 -6.69
CA SER A 50 -5.56 -14.07 -5.27
C SER A 50 -4.26 -14.83 -4.95
N ASP A 51 -3.99 -15.89 -5.70
CA ASP A 51 -2.69 -16.56 -5.75
C ASP A 51 -1.81 -15.88 -6.82
N PRO A 52 -0.79 -15.08 -6.44
CA PRO A 52 -0.01 -14.30 -7.40
C PRO A 52 0.80 -15.15 -8.38
N SER A 53 0.94 -16.45 -8.13
CA SER A 53 1.61 -17.38 -9.06
C SER A 53 0.74 -17.81 -10.24
N LYS A 54 -0.57 -17.52 -10.19
CA LYS A 54 -1.54 -17.90 -11.22
C LYS A 54 -2.03 -16.69 -11.99
N ASP A 55 -2.41 -16.95 -13.24
CA ASP A 55 -3.09 -15.95 -14.05
C ASP A 55 -4.46 -15.61 -13.45
N GLY A 56 -4.78 -14.31 -13.46
CA GLY A 56 -6.10 -13.82 -13.15
C GLY A 56 -7.02 -13.83 -14.38
N PRO A 57 -8.30 -13.50 -14.20
CA PRO A 57 -9.26 -13.44 -15.30
C PRO A 57 -8.89 -12.39 -16.34
N VAL A 58 -8.20 -11.31 -15.93
CA VAL A 58 -7.84 -10.19 -16.81
C VAL A 58 -6.32 -10.04 -16.96
N ALA A 59 -5.59 -10.17 -15.87
CA ALA A 59 -4.17 -9.84 -15.79
C ALA A 59 -3.30 -11.08 -15.46
N PRO A 60 -2.03 -11.10 -15.88
CA PRO A 60 -1.17 -12.28 -15.74
C PRO A 60 -0.71 -12.49 -14.29
N ALA A 61 -0.11 -13.65 -14.02
CA ALA A 61 0.62 -13.93 -12.79
C ALA A 61 1.75 -12.92 -12.54
N VAL A 62 1.91 -12.50 -11.28
CA VAL A 62 2.84 -11.44 -10.85
C VAL A 62 3.80 -11.86 -9.74
N LYS A 63 3.78 -13.13 -9.32
CA LYS A 63 4.82 -13.69 -8.46
C LYS A 63 6.21 -13.47 -9.09
N GLY A 64 7.18 -13.08 -8.27
CA GLY A 64 8.55 -12.75 -8.67
C GLY A 64 8.70 -11.42 -9.41
N ALA A 65 7.66 -10.57 -9.46
CA ALA A 65 7.80 -9.24 -10.05
C ALA A 65 8.84 -8.41 -9.30
N SER A 66 9.80 -7.84 -10.03
CA SER A 66 10.80 -6.94 -9.45
C SER A 66 10.16 -5.64 -8.98
N GLU A 67 10.79 -4.99 -8.00
CA GLU A 67 10.33 -3.69 -7.49
C GLU A 67 10.22 -2.64 -8.61
N ALA A 68 11.21 -2.59 -9.51
CA ALA A 68 11.20 -1.69 -10.67
C ALA A 68 10.01 -1.95 -11.62
N LEU A 69 9.63 -3.22 -11.82
CA LEU A 69 8.46 -3.55 -12.62
C LEU A 69 7.17 -3.11 -11.89
N ILE A 70 7.08 -3.37 -10.59
CA ILE A 70 5.93 -2.99 -9.76
C ILE A 70 5.75 -1.48 -9.81
N GLU A 71 6.81 -0.70 -9.59
CA GLU A 71 6.80 0.75 -9.67
C GLU A 71 6.35 1.25 -11.05
N ALA A 72 6.96 0.75 -12.13
CA ALA A 72 6.63 1.16 -13.48
C ALA A 72 5.14 0.90 -13.82
N ARG A 73 4.61 -0.26 -13.41
CA ARG A 73 3.19 -0.59 -13.64
C ARG A 73 2.25 0.25 -12.79
N ILE A 74 2.54 0.38 -11.50
CA ILE A 74 1.65 1.01 -10.53
C ILE A 74 1.67 2.52 -10.65
N LEU A 75 2.83 3.15 -10.81
CA LEU A 75 2.93 4.61 -10.84
C LEU A 75 2.78 5.18 -12.25
N HIS A 76 3.27 4.47 -13.26
CA HIS A 76 3.49 5.05 -14.59
C HIS A 76 2.72 4.36 -15.71
N ARG A 77 2.04 3.23 -15.45
CA ARG A 77 1.40 2.38 -16.46
C ARG A 77 2.37 1.98 -17.59
N ALA A 78 3.66 1.93 -17.29
CA ALA A 78 4.74 1.68 -18.23
C ALA A 78 5.50 0.42 -17.82
N TYR A 79 6.45 0.00 -18.64
CA TYR A 79 7.35 -1.12 -18.33
C TYR A 79 8.78 -0.61 -18.22
N PRO A 80 9.62 -1.23 -17.37
CA PRO A 80 11.03 -0.88 -17.32
C PRO A 80 11.72 -1.24 -18.66
N PRO A 81 12.84 -0.59 -19.00
CA PRO A 81 13.59 -0.88 -20.23
C PRO A 81 13.92 -2.37 -20.36
N GLY A 82 13.76 -2.92 -21.56
CA GLY A 82 14.05 -4.33 -21.86
C GLY A 82 13.01 -5.34 -21.35
N TYR A 83 11.93 -4.90 -20.70
CA TYR A 83 10.87 -5.80 -20.24
C TYR A 83 9.82 -6.07 -21.33
N THR A 84 9.57 -7.35 -21.60
CA THR A 84 8.50 -7.78 -22.51
C THR A 84 7.21 -8.08 -21.73
N PRO A 85 6.10 -7.38 -22.00
CA PRO A 85 4.81 -7.66 -21.37
C PRO A 85 4.33 -9.09 -21.58
N LYS A 86 3.89 -9.74 -20.50
CA LYS A 86 3.28 -11.10 -20.57
C LYS A 86 1.94 -11.13 -21.33
N ARG A 87 1.24 -9.99 -21.41
CA ARG A 87 -0.03 -9.81 -22.14
C ARG A 87 -0.02 -8.48 -22.88
N LYS A 88 -0.78 -8.39 -23.96
CA LYS A 88 -0.94 -7.18 -24.79
C LYS A 88 -1.94 -6.17 -24.20
N THR A 89 -2.62 -6.52 -23.11
CA THR A 89 -3.64 -5.65 -22.50
C THR A 89 -3.00 -4.45 -21.79
N THR A 90 -3.57 -3.27 -21.98
CA THR A 90 -3.12 -2.01 -21.38
C THR A 90 -4.08 -1.47 -20.31
N THR A 91 -4.98 -2.35 -19.83
CA THR A 91 -6.12 -2.03 -18.97
C THR A 91 -5.74 -1.72 -17.53
N MET A 92 -4.56 -2.17 -17.05
CA MET A 92 -4.12 -1.89 -15.68
C MET A 92 -3.98 -0.37 -15.47
N PRO A 93 -4.76 0.24 -14.56
CA PRO A 93 -4.68 1.67 -14.30
C PRO A 93 -3.46 2.00 -13.44
N ALA A 94 -3.15 3.30 -13.31
CA ALA A 94 -2.18 3.77 -12.34
C ALA A 94 -2.81 3.80 -10.95
N PHE A 95 -2.00 3.55 -9.92
CA PHE A 95 -2.35 3.74 -8.52
C PHE A 95 -1.28 4.58 -7.81
N PRO A 96 -1.12 5.88 -8.13
CA PRO A 96 -0.04 6.71 -7.58
C PRO A 96 -0.04 6.79 -6.04
N TYR A 97 -1.21 6.64 -5.42
CA TYR A 97 -1.37 6.60 -3.96
C TYR A 97 -0.70 5.39 -3.29
N LEU A 98 -0.31 4.36 -4.05
CA LEU A 98 0.41 3.19 -3.54
C LEU A 98 1.94 3.35 -3.54
N LYS A 99 2.48 4.53 -3.85
CA LYS A 99 3.94 4.76 -3.90
C LYS A 99 4.66 4.26 -2.65
N SER A 100 4.12 4.52 -1.47
CA SER A 100 4.74 4.09 -0.19
C SER A 100 4.61 2.59 0.12
N ALA A 101 3.90 1.82 -0.71
CA ALA A 101 3.66 0.40 -0.54
C ALA A 101 4.40 -0.47 -1.57
N ILE A 102 5.16 0.13 -2.50
CA ILE A 102 5.85 -0.59 -3.57
C ILE A 102 6.83 -1.64 -3.01
N ALA A 103 7.68 -1.24 -2.06
CA ALA A 103 8.63 -2.16 -1.44
C ALA A 103 7.93 -3.30 -0.67
N ASP A 104 6.81 -3.01 0.01
CA ASP A 104 6.01 -4.04 0.70
C ASP A 104 5.39 -5.03 -0.29
N LEU A 105 4.86 -4.52 -1.42
CA LEU A 105 4.33 -5.33 -2.50
C LEU A 105 5.42 -6.21 -3.12
N ALA A 106 6.61 -5.66 -3.37
CA ALA A 106 7.75 -6.43 -3.86
C ALA A 106 8.12 -7.54 -2.88
N ALA A 107 8.17 -7.25 -1.57
CA ALA A 107 8.44 -8.25 -0.54
C ALA A 107 7.39 -9.38 -0.49
N PHE A 108 6.11 -9.06 -0.69
CA PHE A 108 5.05 -10.06 -0.77
C PHE A 108 5.12 -10.92 -2.05
N LEU A 109 5.45 -10.29 -3.18
CA LEU A 109 5.48 -10.94 -4.48
C LEU A 109 6.78 -11.73 -4.73
N SER A 110 7.85 -11.46 -3.98
CA SER A 110 9.14 -12.16 -4.03
C SER A 110 9.01 -13.67 -3.92
#